data_AF-A0A2V7CZI8-F1
#
_entry.id   AF-A0A2V7CZI8-F1
#
_cell.length_a   1.000
_cell.length_b   1.000
_cell.length_c   1.000
_cell.angle_alpha   90.00
_cell.angle_beta   90.00
_cell.angle_gamma   90.00
#
_symmetry.space_group_name_H-M   'P 1'
#
loop_
_entity.id
_entity.type
_entity.pdbx_description
1 polymer ?
#
loop_
_entity_poly.entity_id
_entity_poly.type
_entity_poly.pdbx_seq_one_letter_code
_entity_poly.pdbx_strand_id
1 'polypeptide(L)'
;MIARLQRACLFLDVAAIAAYAKSLRDQVNAHPWRPMLRAWEQQANRRDRDTYQTDRKAFMSEHAELHREFLSLSGQSNQLAAIARAVRHQRRRAVDGFLGIRTGYFRVRNRRWQSRHFWTPESSSHADTAVTEFERLADARVSIETSARGDWFYVKPFNADARQPLPEPSHVSAAGLVPIYGADISSSMVHIIAVLLGRRGDEAVVSSGGFKDGLAAAVPKVADAVPEFRAPDSDPKQRRKAMGVLQNIPYGAGYGAMAKGLRDDPAAYGTGWSNLRAFIEQGQAHDAYVKILADMRAEWLGACRALVEEAAKRDAYAGVSFVDPFDGAVVRWHTAGRARVELGSLPLTISAPLGKPRGSEYPVNYFGVERPVGRDRRTRTPKLHENGTTVPLGWRLDAKGSLSNMLAPCLIHTLDAAFAGCVIELLAARGLRDFAIVHDCFLVPADDDATDILHQAITDAGRPWFLSLHHVYDMFDAYLGKHPVYGERVRQWRQSWKQRSDAGNDWPEFHLKPETTQAWKIEPA
;
A
#
# COMPACT_ATOMS: atom_id res chain seq x y z
N MET A 1 -27.71 3.67 9.06
CA MET A 1 -27.26 5.07 9.17
C MET A 1 -26.22 5.31 8.08
N ILE A 2 -26.56 6.05 7.03
CA ILE A 2 -25.60 6.46 5.99
C ILE A 2 -24.91 7.69 6.56
N ALA A 3 -23.69 7.57 7.08
CA ALA A 3 -22.89 8.76 7.36
C ALA A 3 -22.53 9.36 6.00
N ARG A 4 -23.31 10.34 5.55
CA ARG A 4 -22.94 11.17 4.41
C ARG A 4 -21.95 12.18 4.95
N LEU A 5 -20.67 11.94 4.71
CA LEU A 5 -19.63 12.97 4.75
C LEU A 5 -19.97 13.94 3.62
N GLN A 6 -20.87 14.90 3.91
CA GLN A 6 -21.54 15.73 2.90
C GLN A 6 -20.97 17.15 2.85
N ARG A 7 -19.97 17.48 3.68
CA ARG A 7 -19.56 18.87 3.90
C ARG A 7 -18.05 19.15 3.80
N ALA A 8 -17.20 18.13 3.77
CA ALA A 8 -15.79 18.29 3.44
C ALA A 8 -15.66 18.89 2.03
N CYS A 9 -15.49 20.20 1.96
CA CYS A 9 -15.19 20.89 0.72
C CYS A 9 -13.68 20.98 0.64
N LEU A 10 -13.09 19.94 0.06
CA LEU A 10 -11.72 19.99 -0.41
C LEU A 10 -11.69 20.86 -1.66
N PHE A 11 -10.67 21.68 -1.81
CA PHE A 11 -10.53 22.59 -2.94
C PHE A 11 -9.21 22.32 -3.64
N LEU A 12 -9.27 22.28 -4.96
CA LEU A 12 -8.09 22.22 -5.82
C LEU A 12 -7.74 23.63 -6.28
N ASP A 13 -6.50 24.05 -6.08
CA ASP A 13 -5.97 25.22 -6.78
C ASP A 13 -5.85 24.91 -8.29
N VAL A 14 -6.73 25.53 -9.08
CA VAL A 14 -6.81 25.31 -10.53
C VAL A 14 -5.55 25.84 -11.23
N ALA A 15 -4.98 26.93 -10.74
CA ALA A 15 -3.80 27.56 -11.33
C ALA A 15 -2.55 26.72 -11.02
N ALA A 16 -2.38 26.28 -9.78
CA ALA A 16 -1.27 25.41 -9.38
C ALA A 16 -1.27 24.09 -10.15
N ILE A 17 -2.42 23.42 -10.27
CA ILE A 17 -2.54 22.17 -11.05
C ILE A 17 -2.23 22.41 -12.52
N ALA A 18 -2.72 23.51 -13.11
CA ALA A 18 -2.47 23.83 -14.51
C ALA A 18 -0.97 24.12 -14.76
N ALA A 19 -0.34 24.86 -13.86
CA ALA A 19 1.08 25.18 -13.91
C ALA A 19 1.94 23.90 -13.79
N TYR A 20 1.61 23.03 -12.84
CA TYR A 20 2.34 21.78 -12.65
C TYR A 20 2.12 20.79 -13.81
N ALA A 21 0.88 20.69 -14.34
CA ALA A 21 0.58 19.88 -15.52
C ALA A 21 1.31 20.35 -16.77
N LYS A 22 1.52 21.66 -16.90
CA LYS A 22 2.34 22.24 -17.95
C LYS A 22 3.81 21.90 -17.72
N SER A 23 4.33 22.13 -16.52
CA SER A 23 5.73 21.83 -16.17
C SER A 23 6.11 20.37 -16.43
N LEU A 24 5.31 19.40 -15.95
CA LEU A 24 5.57 17.97 -16.20
C LEU A 24 5.51 17.62 -17.69
N ARG A 25 4.58 18.21 -18.45
CA ARG A 25 4.50 17.98 -19.90
C ARG A 25 5.73 18.55 -20.61
N ASP A 26 6.16 19.74 -20.23
CA ASP A 26 7.34 20.40 -20.78
C ASP A 26 8.59 19.56 -20.48
N GLN A 27 8.73 19.04 -19.24
CA GLN A 27 9.78 18.11 -18.86
C GLN A 27 9.75 16.82 -19.68
N VAL A 28 8.59 16.17 -19.84
CA VAL A 28 8.43 14.95 -20.66
C VAL A 28 8.77 15.19 -22.14
N ASN A 29 8.45 16.36 -22.68
CA ASN A 29 8.75 16.73 -24.05
C ASN A 29 10.23 17.07 -24.27
N ALA A 30 10.86 17.75 -23.30
CA ALA A 30 12.27 18.07 -23.31
C ALA A 30 13.17 16.87 -22.99
N HIS A 31 12.60 15.81 -22.40
CA HIS A 31 13.36 14.65 -21.96
C HIS A 31 14.07 13.93 -23.13
N PRO A 32 15.39 13.69 -23.05
CA PRO A 32 16.21 13.20 -24.17
C PRO A 32 15.88 11.76 -24.61
N TRP A 33 15.22 10.98 -23.76
CA TRP A 33 14.83 9.58 -24.05
C TRP A 33 14.11 9.40 -25.39
N ARG A 34 13.12 10.26 -25.71
CA ARG A 34 12.30 10.11 -26.93
C ARG A 34 13.11 10.33 -28.22
N PRO A 35 13.84 11.45 -28.36
CA PRO A 35 14.75 11.63 -29.51
C PRO A 35 15.77 10.49 -29.64
N MET A 36 16.37 10.07 -28.53
CA MET A 36 17.39 9.03 -28.51
C MET A 36 16.84 7.67 -28.96
N LEU A 37 15.69 7.24 -28.42
CA LEU A 37 15.02 6.00 -28.83
C LEU A 37 14.64 6.03 -30.31
N ARG A 38 14.11 7.15 -30.82
CA ARG A 38 13.76 7.29 -32.24
C ARG A 38 14.99 7.20 -33.15
N ALA A 39 16.09 7.86 -32.78
CA ALA A 39 17.33 7.80 -33.54
C ALA A 39 17.88 6.36 -33.59
N TRP A 40 17.83 5.64 -32.46
CA TRP A 40 18.21 4.23 -32.41
C TRP A 40 17.27 3.35 -33.26
N GLU A 41 15.95 3.51 -33.16
CA GLU A 41 14.97 2.76 -33.96
C GLU A 41 15.18 2.97 -35.46
N GLN A 42 15.48 4.21 -35.90
CA GLN A 42 15.78 4.53 -37.29
C GLN A 42 17.03 3.80 -37.80
N GLN A 43 18.07 3.67 -36.98
CA GLN A 43 19.28 2.91 -37.32
C GLN A 43 19.05 1.40 -37.29
N ALA A 44 18.20 0.91 -36.39
CA ALA A 44 17.94 -0.50 -36.17
C ALA A 44 16.93 -1.12 -37.15
N ASN A 45 16.07 -0.32 -37.80
CA ASN A 45 14.99 -0.77 -38.70
C ASN A 45 15.43 -1.59 -39.93
N ARG A 46 16.73 -1.71 -40.20
CA ARG A 46 17.27 -2.52 -41.31
C ARG A 46 17.79 -3.90 -40.86
N ARG A 47 17.71 -4.22 -39.58
CA ARG A 47 18.23 -5.48 -39.01
C ARG A 47 17.19 -6.60 -39.11
N ASP A 48 17.65 -7.85 -39.16
CA ASP A 48 16.74 -8.99 -39.00
C ASP A 48 16.10 -8.97 -37.59
N ARG A 49 15.02 -9.73 -37.43
CA ARG A 49 14.21 -9.71 -36.21
C ARG A 49 15.00 -10.09 -34.95
N ASP A 50 15.89 -11.08 -35.02
CA ASP A 50 16.57 -11.62 -33.84
C ASP A 50 17.69 -10.67 -33.39
N THR A 51 18.42 -10.12 -34.36
CA THR A 51 19.40 -9.06 -34.14
C THR A 51 18.72 -7.82 -33.56
N TYR A 52 17.59 -7.37 -34.13
CA TYR A 52 16.84 -6.23 -33.62
C TYR A 52 16.45 -6.41 -32.14
N GLN A 53 15.94 -7.57 -31.74
CA GLN A 53 15.54 -7.81 -30.36
C GLN A 53 16.73 -7.82 -29.40
N THR A 54 17.86 -8.39 -29.85
CA THR A 54 19.10 -8.44 -29.07
C THR A 54 19.65 -7.04 -28.83
N ASP A 55 19.75 -6.24 -29.90
CA ASP A 55 20.24 -4.87 -29.82
C ASP A 55 19.29 -3.94 -29.08
N ARG A 56 17.98 -4.16 -29.22
CA ARG A 56 16.97 -3.43 -28.43
C ARG A 56 17.17 -3.68 -26.95
N LYS A 57 17.40 -4.94 -26.57
CA LYS A 57 17.64 -5.28 -25.16
C LYS A 57 18.92 -4.62 -24.64
N ALA A 58 19.99 -4.61 -25.44
CA ALA A 58 21.23 -3.93 -25.11
C ALA A 58 21.03 -2.42 -24.93
N PHE A 59 20.39 -1.74 -25.90
CA PHE A 59 20.06 -0.32 -25.84
C PHE A 59 19.19 0.05 -24.62
N MET A 60 18.14 -0.72 -24.35
CA MET A 60 17.28 -0.50 -23.19
C MET A 60 18.02 -0.71 -21.86
N SER A 61 19.03 -1.57 -21.84
CA SER A 61 19.88 -1.81 -20.66
C SER A 61 20.89 -0.69 -20.46
N GLU A 62 21.55 -0.25 -21.53
CA GLU A 62 22.53 0.85 -21.52
C GLU A 62 21.90 2.15 -21.03
N HIS A 63 20.64 2.39 -21.38
CA HIS A 63 19.93 3.63 -21.05
C HIS A 63 18.78 3.42 -20.05
N ALA A 64 18.87 2.41 -19.19
CA ALA A 64 17.80 2.02 -18.28
C ALA A 64 17.40 3.13 -17.29
N GLU A 65 18.35 3.95 -16.81
CA GLU A 65 18.07 5.09 -15.92
C GLU A 65 17.24 6.16 -16.62
N LEU A 66 17.71 6.60 -17.79
CA LEU A 66 17.02 7.61 -18.60
C LEU A 66 15.61 7.15 -18.99
N HIS A 67 15.46 5.87 -19.32
CA HIS A 67 14.14 5.28 -19.59
C HIS A 67 13.24 5.30 -18.35
N ARG A 68 13.75 4.97 -17.16
CA ARG A 68 12.98 4.95 -15.91
C ARG A 68 12.57 6.36 -15.48
N GLU A 69 13.46 7.33 -15.58
CA GLU A 69 13.15 8.75 -15.34
C GLU A 69 12.03 9.21 -16.28
N PHE A 70 12.17 8.94 -17.59
CA PHE A 70 11.12 9.23 -18.56
C PHE A 70 9.79 8.55 -18.22
N LEU A 71 9.79 7.27 -17.85
CA LEU A 71 8.57 6.54 -17.48
C LEU A 71 7.93 7.12 -16.21
N SER A 72 8.74 7.53 -15.23
CA SER A 72 8.27 8.21 -14.02
C SER A 72 7.59 9.53 -14.38
N LEU A 73 8.28 10.41 -15.08
CA LEU A 73 7.76 11.72 -15.53
C LEU A 73 6.52 11.56 -16.42
N SER A 74 6.55 10.63 -17.38
CA SER A 74 5.42 10.35 -18.25
C SER A 74 4.25 9.76 -17.48
N GLY A 75 4.50 8.92 -16.47
CA GLY A 75 3.48 8.40 -15.56
C GLY A 75 2.80 9.55 -14.82
N GLN A 76 3.58 10.39 -14.14
CA GLN A 76 3.09 11.57 -13.41
C GLN A 76 2.32 12.53 -14.33
N SER A 77 2.86 12.83 -15.51
CA SER A 77 2.21 13.69 -16.51
C SER A 77 0.87 13.11 -16.98
N ASN A 78 0.78 11.79 -17.21
CA ASN A 78 -0.47 11.15 -17.64
C ASN A 78 -1.54 11.19 -16.55
N GLN A 79 -1.14 10.94 -15.30
CA GLN A 79 -2.01 11.05 -14.14
C GLN A 79 -2.54 12.48 -14.00
N LEU A 80 -1.64 13.46 -13.97
CA LEU A 80 -1.98 14.87 -13.83
C LEU A 80 -2.79 15.40 -15.01
N ALA A 81 -2.58 14.88 -16.22
CA ALA A 81 -3.39 15.23 -17.37
C ALA A 81 -4.86 14.81 -17.20
N ALA A 82 -5.14 13.69 -16.53
CA ALA A 82 -6.51 13.30 -16.19
C ALA A 82 -7.14 14.30 -15.21
N ILE A 83 -6.39 14.71 -14.18
CA ILE A 83 -6.81 15.73 -13.21
C ILE A 83 -7.08 17.05 -13.92
N ALA A 84 -6.10 17.56 -14.68
CA ALA A 84 -6.21 18.84 -15.39
C ALA A 84 -7.36 18.86 -16.41
N ARG A 85 -7.65 17.75 -17.09
CA ARG A 85 -8.85 17.64 -17.96
C ARG A 85 -10.12 17.76 -17.15
N ALA A 86 -10.24 17.03 -16.03
CA ALA A 86 -11.40 17.12 -15.15
C ALA A 86 -11.59 18.54 -14.58
N VAL A 87 -10.49 19.16 -14.09
CA VAL A 87 -10.49 20.55 -13.62
C VAL A 87 -10.95 21.50 -14.72
N ARG A 88 -10.43 21.36 -15.94
CA ARG A 88 -10.85 22.19 -17.08
C ARG A 88 -12.35 22.06 -17.38
N HIS A 89 -12.89 20.85 -17.36
CA HIS A 89 -14.33 20.61 -17.56
C HIS A 89 -15.19 21.23 -16.46
N GLN A 90 -14.66 21.32 -15.24
CA GLN A 90 -15.36 21.86 -14.08
C GLN A 90 -14.98 23.32 -13.75
N ARG A 91 -14.07 23.96 -14.51
CA ARG A 91 -13.51 25.29 -14.19
C ARG A 91 -14.55 26.38 -14.02
N ARG A 92 -15.69 26.28 -14.72
CA ARG A 92 -16.83 27.21 -14.55
C ARG A 92 -17.49 27.14 -13.17
N ARG A 93 -17.19 26.10 -12.39
CA ARG A 93 -17.64 25.91 -11.01
C ARG A 93 -16.57 26.25 -9.98
N ALA A 94 -15.39 26.69 -10.43
CA ALA A 94 -14.37 27.18 -9.51
C ALA A 94 -14.81 28.53 -8.95
N VAL A 95 -14.61 28.72 -7.65
CA VAL A 95 -14.87 29.97 -6.94
C VAL A 95 -13.50 30.50 -6.50
N ASP A 96 -13.20 31.74 -6.87
CA ASP A 96 -11.93 32.40 -6.54
C ASP A 96 -10.67 31.62 -6.96
N GLY A 97 -10.72 30.91 -8.08
CA GLY A 97 -9.61 30.09 -8.59
C GLY A 97 -9.53 28.68 -8.01
N PHE A 98 -10.40 28.34 -7.05
CA PHE A 98 -10.43 27.05 -6.39
C PHE A 98 -11.60 26.19 -6.86
N LEU A 99 -11.33 24.94 -7.21
CA LEU A 99 -12.35 23.97 -7.60
C LEU A 99 -12.70 23.06 -6.42
N GLY A 100 -13.92 23.17 -5.93
CA GLY A 100 -14.43 22.27 -4.89
C GLY A 100 -14.51 20.81 -5.36
N ILE A 101 -13.75 19.93 -4.71
CA ILE A 101 -13.93 18.49 -4.68
C ILE A 101 -14.99 18.18 -3.62
N ARG A 102 -16.12 17.64 -4.07
CA ARG A 102 -17.02 16.97 -3.13
C ARG A 102 -16.36 15.64 -2.81
N THR A 103 -15.74 15.50 -1.65
CA THR A 103 -15.46 14.16 -1.14
C THR A 103 -16.73 13.63 -0.50
N GLY A 104 -16.98 12.36 -0.74
CA GLY A 104 -18.09 11.66 -0.15
C GLY A 104 -17.66 10.23 -0.01
N TYR A 105 -17.82 9.67 1.18
CA TYR A 105 -17.65 8.25 1.36
C TYR A 105 -19.03 7.62 1.49
N PHE A 106 -19.15 6.42 0.96
CA PHE A 106 -20.35 5.63 1.11
C PHE A 106 -19.96 4.22 1.51
N ARG A 107 -20.82 3.59 2.30
CA ARG A 107 -20.70 2.16 2.57
C ARG A 107 -21.13 1.40 1.33
N VAL A 108 -20.21 0.66 0.72
CA VAL A 108 -20.51 -0.25 -0.40
C VAL A 108 -21.24 -1.51 0.07
N ARG A 109 -21.56 -2.43 -0.84
CA ARG A 109 -22.29 -3.68 -0.53
C ARG A 109 -21.60 -4.54 0.54
N ASN A 110 -20.26 -4.53 0.58
CA ASN A 110 -19.46 -5.14 1.64
C ASN A 110 -19.24 -4.19 2.84
N ARG A 111 -20.09 -3.16 2.98
CA ARG A 111 -20.19 -2.19 4.08
C ARG A 111 -18.92 -1.39 4.43
N ARG A 112 -17.81 -1.61 3.72
CA ARG A 112 -16.61 -0.77 3.72
C ARG A 112 -16.87 0.62 3.18
N TRP A 113 -16.10 1.59 3.66
CA TRP A 113 -16.09 2.93 3.11
C TRP A 113 -15.34 2.95 1.78
N GLN A 114 -16.01 3.38 0.72
CA GLN A 114 -15.37 3.73 -0.54
C GLN A 114 -15.57 5.21 -0.82
N SER A 115 -14.55 5.83 -1.41
CA SER A 115 -14.68 7.17 -1.96
C SER A 115 -15.67 7.13 -3.13
N ARG A 116 -16.70 7.96 -3.05
CA ARG A 116 -17.69 8.20 -4.12
C ARG A 116 -17.13 9.09 -5.22
N HIS A 117 -16.14 9.88 -4.87
CA HIS A 117 -15.67 11.00 -5.65
C HIS A 117 -14.15 11.00 -5.70
N PHE A 118 -13.65 11.61 -6.76
CA PHE A 118 -12.28 11.69 -7.22
C PHE A 118 -11.20 11.59 -6.13
N TRP A 119 -10.41 10.52 -6.22
CA TRP A 119 -9.02 10.46 -5.78
C TRP A 119 -8.31 9.70 -6.89
N THR A 120 -7.26 10.24 -7.49
CA THR A 120 -6.39 9.43 -8.35
C THR A 120 -5.60 8.51 -7.44
N PRO A 121 -5.84 7.18 -7.42
CA PRO A 121 -4.97 6.24 -6.70
C PRO A 121 -3.53 6.28 -7.22
N GLU A 122 -3.28 6.95 -8.34
CA GLU A 122 -1.99 6.99 -9.00
C GLU A 122 -1.09 8.18 -8.61
N SER A 123 -1.59 9.23 -7.96
CA SER A 123 -0.73 10.30 -7.43
C SER A 123 -0.02 9.79 -6.17
N SER A 124 1.30 9.56 -6.19
CA SER A 124 2.09 9.06 -5.03
C SER A 124 2.40 10.18 -4.01
N SER A 125 2.44 9.91 -2.70
CA SER A 125 2.80 10.89 -1.64
C SER A 125 4.31 11.06 -1.54
N HIS A 126 5.06 10.17 -2.20
CA HIS A 126 6.50 10.04 -2.06
C HIS A 126 7.30 10.93 -3.02
N ALA A 127 6.71 11.96 -3.62
CA ALA A 127 7.43 12.92 -4.45
C ALA A 127 7.93 14.09 -3.59
N ASP A 128 9.26 14.20 -3.54
CA ASP A 128 10.13 15.29 -3.07
C ASP A 128 9.47 16.39 -2.23
N THR A 129 9.78 16.38 -0.93
CA THR A 129 9.73 17.55 -0.03
C THR A 129 10.67 18.61 -0.58
N ALA A 130 10.14 19.57 -1.34
CA ALA A 130 10.91 20.72 -1.82
C ALA A 130 9.99 21.88 -2.21
N VAL A 131 9.26 22.41 -1.24
CA VAL A 131 9.04 23.86 -1.17
C VAL A 131 9.39 24.25 0.24
N THR A 132 10.29 25.21 0.37
CA THR A 132 10.61 25.88 1.64
C THR A 132 10.31 27.35 1.37
N GLU A 133 9.05 27.75 1.56
CA GLU A 133 8.76 29.18 1.61
C GLU A 133 9.19 29.69 2.99
N PHE A 134 10.01 30.73 2.97
CA PHE A 134 10.46 31.42 4.18
C PHE A 134 9.65 32.71 4.31
N GLU A 135 8.71 32.75 5.25
CA GLU A 135 8.18 34.03 5.71
C GLU A 135 8.98 34.50 6.92
N ARG A 136 9.37 35.78 6.87
CA ARG A 136 10.08 36.44 7.97
C ARG A 136 9.04 37.14 8.84
N LEU A 137 8.60 36.46 9.89
CA LEU A 137 7.73 37.04 10.91
C LEU A 137 8.61 37.63 12.02
N ALA A 138 8.80 38.96 12.00
CA ALA A 138 9.53 39.77 12.99
C ALA A 138 10.94 39.27 13.37
N ASP A 139 11.04 38.19 14.16
CA ASP A 139 12.27 37.59 14.72
C ASP A 139 12.36 36.06 14.53
N ALA A 140 11.52 35.45 13.69
CA ALA A 140 11.56 34.01 13.42
C ALA A 140 11.61 33.71 11.92
N ARG A 141 12.35 32.65 11.57
CA ARG A 141 12.27 32.01 10.27
C ARG A 141 11.22 30.93 10.35
N VAL A 142 10.15 31.13 9.61
CA VAL A 142 9.13 30.11 9.41
C VAL A 142 9.42 29.41 8.09
N SER A 143 9.81 28.13 8.14
CA SER A 143 9.88 27.32 6.94
C SER A 143 8.67 26.42 6.86
N ILE A 144 7.90 26.52 5.76
CA ILE A 144 6.85 25.57 5.44
C ILE A 144 7.43 24.55 4.48
N GLU A 145 7.72 23.34 4.96
CA GLU A 145 7.98 22.20 4.08
C GLU A 145 6.63 21.66 3.62
N THR A 146 6.39 21.48 2.31
CA THR A 146 5.19 20.83 1.76
C THR A 146 5.56 19.72 0.77
N SER A 147 4.68 18.73 0.60
CA SER A 147 4.73 17.85 -0.57
C SER A 147 4.01 18.53 -1.74
N ALA A 148 4.33 18.17 -2.98
CA ALA A 148 3.60 18.65 -4.17
C ALA A 148 2.07 18.43 -4.08
N ARG A 149 1.59 17.48 -3.25
CA ARG A 149 0.16 17.32 -2.95
C ARG A 149 -0.35 18.42 -2.02
N GLY A 150 0.38 18.75 -0.96
CA GLY A 150 -0.01 19.76 0.03
C GLY A 150 -0.33 21.12 -0.61
N ASP A 151 0.37 21.47 -1.69
CA ASP A 151 0.15 22.73 -2.42
C ASP A 151 -1.16 22.78 -3.22
N TRP A 152 -1.73 21.63 -3.58
CA TRP A 152 -2.94 21.61 -4.42
C TRP A 152 -4.21 21.65 -3.61
N PHE A 153 -4.16 21.13 -2.38
CA PHE A 153 -5.36 20.86 -1.61
C PHE A 153 -5.53 21.86 -0.47
N TYR A 154 -6.68 22.52 -0.48
CA TYR A 154 -7.12 23.40 0.59
C TYR A 154 -8.46 22.92 1.13
N VAL A 155 -8.80 23.30 2.35
CA VAL A 155 -10.12 23.05 2.94
C VAL A 155 -10.74 24.38 3.35
N LYS A 156 -12.04 24.52 3.17
CA LYS A 156 -12.78 25.63 3.81
C LYS A 156 -13.20 25.15 5.21
N PRO A 157 -12.66 25.70 6.30
CA PRO A 157 -13.05 25.27 7.64
C PRO A 157 -14.54 25.61 7.82
N PHE A 158 -15.35 24.60 8.09
CA PHE A 158 -16.77 24.78 8.32
C PHE A 158 -17.03 24.86 9.82
N ASN A 159 -17.11 26.07 10.36
CA ASN A 159 -17.56 26.22 11.74
C ASN A 159 -19.08 25.96 11.78
N ALA A 160 -19.46 24.77 12.25
CA ALA A 160 -20.87 24.36 12.33
C ALA A 160 -21.70 25.23 13.29
N ASP A 161 -21.05 25.94 14.22
CA ASP A 161 -21.68 26.77 15.26
C ASP A 161 -21.37 28.28 15.14
N ALA A 162 -20.72 28.76 14.07
CA ALA A 162 -20.29 30.16 13.98
C ALA A 162 -21.45 31.16 13.79
N ARG A 163 -21.95 31.65 14.93
CA ARG A 163 -22.25 33.08 15.14
C ARG A 163 -20.98 33.92 15.41
N GLN A 164 -19.80 33.31 15.37
CA GLN A 164 -18.52 34.02 15.50
C GLN A 164 -17.51 33.55 14.44
N PRO A 165 -16.88 34.50 13.72
CA PRO A 165 -15.80 34.18 12.78
C PRO A 165 -14.64 33.52 13.54
N LEU A 166 -14.02 32.53 12.91
CA LEU A 166 -12.76 31.97 13.40
C LEU A 166 -11.72 33.11 13.48
N PRO A 167 -10.86 33.14 14.52
CA PRO A 167 -9.76 34.09 14.57
C PRO A 167 -8.94 33.92 13.29
N GLU A 168 -8.69 35.01 12.55
CA GLU A 168 -8.00 34.94 11.25
C GLU A 168 -6.65 34.23 11.42
N PRO A 169 -6.52 32.99 10.93
CA PRO A 169 -5.21 32.39 10.76
C PRO A 169 -4.46 33.26 9.76
N SER A 170 -3.19 33.57 10.03
CA SER A 170 -2.31 34.38 9.17
C SER A 170 -2.13 33.85 7.74
N HIS A 171 -2.69 32.68 7.40
CA HIS A 171 -2.53 31.99 6.12
C HIS A 171 -3.87 31.52 5.51
N VAL A 172 -4.97 32.18 5.87
CA VAL A 172 -6.23 31.99 5.16
C VAL A 172 -6.10 32.64 3.78
N SER A 173 -6.26 31.84 2.73
CA SER A 173 -6.34 32.38 1.37
C SER A 173 -7.44 33.46 1.30
N ALA A 174 -7.38 34.37 0.32
CA ALA A 174 -8.42 35.37 0.11
C ALA A 174 -9.85 34.78 -0.01
N ALA A 175 -9.97 33.49 -0.29
CA ALA A 175 -11.23 32.73 -0.38
C ALA A 175 -11.69 32.09 0.95
N GLY A 176 -10.98 32.30 2.05
CA GLY A 176 -11.32 31.69 3.35
C GLY A 176 -10.84 30.25 3.52
N LEU A 177 -9.86 29.78 2.73
CA LEU A 177 -9.39 28.39 2.75
C LEU A 177 -8.11 28.22 3.57
N VAL A 178 -8.00 27.12 4.31
CA VAL A 178 -6.83 26.70 5.08
C VAL A 178 -6.13 25.52 4.42
N PRO A 179 -4.82 25.33 4.69
CA PRO A 179 -4.07 24.15 4.26
C PRO A 179 -4.56 22.84 4.89
N ILE A 180 -4.00 21.72 4.42
CA ILE A 180 -4.34 20.38 4.91
C ILE A 180 -3.19 19.78 5.69
N TYR A 181 -3.52 19.25 6.86
CA TYR A 181 -2.67 18.36 7.62
C TYR A 181 -2.90 16.91 7.20
N GLY A 182 -1.82 16.20 6.91
CA GLY A 182 -1.86 14.81 6.52
C GLY A 182 -1.09 13.94 7.49
N ALA A 183 -1.76 12.93 8.03
CA ALA A 183 -1.22 11.93 8.92
C ALA A 183 -1.29 10.57 8.23
N ASP A 184 -0.15 10.04 7.84
CA ASP A 184 0.00 8.64 7.51
C ASP A 184 -0.02 7.84 8.81
N ILE A 185 -1.08 7.04 8.98
CA ILE A 185 -1.15 6.09 10.07
C ILE A 185 -0.30 4.90 9.64
N SER A 186 1.01 5.08 9.80
CA SER A 186 1.98 4.08 9.38
C SER A 186 1.96 2.91 10.37
N SER A 187 0.91 2.10 10.32
CA SER A 187 0.99 0.75 10.84
C SER A 187 1.76 -0.05 9.80
N SER A 188 3.07 -0.24 10.02
CA SER A 188 3.79 -1.15 9.13
C SER A 188 3.06 -2.50 9.17
N MET A 189 2.93 -3.18 8.04
CA MET A 189 2.38 -4.54 7.98
C MET A 189 2.91 -5.43 9.11
N VAL A 190 4.19 -5.27 9.41
CA VAL A 190 4.92 -5.96 10.47
C VAL A 190 4.33 -5.65 11.85
N HIS A 191 3.93 -4.41 12.11
CA HIS A 191 3.24 -4.02 13.34
C HIS A 191 1.90 -4.75 13.50
N ILE A 192 1.03 -4.74 12.48
CA ILE A 192 -0.25 -5.48 12.52
C ILE A 192 -0.01 -6.97 12.77
N ILE A 193 0.97 -7.57 12.08
CA ILE A 193 1.32 -8.98 12.29
C ILE A 193 1.80 -9.21 13.72
N ALA A 194 2.66 -8.35 14.28
CA ALA A 194 3.14 -8.50 15.65
C ALA A 194 1.99 -8.49 16.67
N VAL A 195 1.01 -7.59 16.48
CA VAL A 195 -0.20 -7.52 17.30
C VAL A 195 -1.04 -8.80 17.18
N LEU A 196 -1.27 -9.30 15.96
CA LEU A 196 -2.01 -10.54 15.71
C LEU A 196 -1.36 -11.77 16.33
N LEU A 197 -0.03 -11.82 16.34
CA LEU A 197 0.72 -12.94 16.92
C LEU A 197 0.84 -12.81 18.46
N GLY A 198 0.37 -11.71 19.05
CA GLY A 198 0.51 -11.43 20.49
C GLY A 198 1.96 -11.14 20.93
N ARG A 199 2.82 -10.72 20.00
CA ARG A 199 4.27 -10.57 20.21
C ARG A 199 4.62 -9.15 20.63
N ARG A 200 4.36 -8.82 21.91
CA ARG A 200 4.54 -7.48 22.50
C ARG A 200 5.97 -6.92 22.36
N GLY A 201 6.98 -7.78 22.47
CA GLY A 201 8.38 -7.37 22.26
C GLY A 201 8.64 -6.91 20.82
N ASP A 202 8.08 -7.63 19.84
CA ASP A 202 8.22 -7.27 18.43
C ASP A 202 7.40 -6.02 18.09
N GLU A 203 6.22 -5.86 18.70
CA GLU A 203 5.41 -4.64 18.64
C GLU A 203 6.25 -3.43 19.08
N ALA A 204 6.91 -3.52 20.24
CA ALA A 204 7.77 -2.46 20.78
C ALA A 204 8.99 -2.16 19.88
N VAL A 205 9.61 -3.17 19.27
CA VAL A 205 10.73 -2.97 18.33
C VAL A 205 10.27 -2.27 17.06
N VAL A 206 9.09 -2.62 16.54
CA VAL A 206 8.53 -2.04 15.32
C VAL A 206 8.00 -0.62 15.56
N SER A 207 7.57 -0.32 16.79
CA SER A 207 7.04 0.98 17.19
C SER A 207 8.13 1.99 17.57
N SER A 208 9.18 1.54 18.28
CA SER A 208 10.26 2.42 18.77
C SER A 208 11.12 3.11 17.70
N GLY A 209 11.00 2.72 16.43
CA GLY A 209 11.71 3.35 15.32
C GLY A 209 11.20 2.88 13.95
N GLY A 210 11.65 3.52 12.87
CA GLY A 210 11.30 3.08 11.53
C GLY A 210 11.81 1.66 11.27
N PHE A 211 10.92 0.67 11.17
CA PHE A 211 11.30 -0.73 10.94
C PHE A 211 12.23 -0.93 9.72
N LYS A 212 12.07 -0.09 8.68
CA LYS A 212 12.97 -0.06 7.50
C LYS A 212 14.39 0.37 7.86
N ASP A 213 14.53 1.30 8.79
CA ASP A 213 15.82 1.82 9.26
C ASP A 213 16.54 0.78 10.10
N GLY A 214 15.83 0.13 11.03
CA GLY A 214 16.38 -0.99 11.79
C GLY A 214 16.89 -2.11 10.89
N LEU A 215 16.09 -2.54 9.91
CA LEU A 215 16.53 -3.52 8.91
C LEU A 215 17.71 -3.05 8.06
N ALA A 216 17.75 -1.78 7.65
CA ALA A 216 18.85 -1.25 6.85
C ALA A 216 20.16 -1.19 7.65
N ALA A 217 20.07 -0.90 8.96
CA ALA A 217 21.19 -0.95 9.88
C ALA A 217 21.65 -2.38 10.21
N ALA A 218 20.78 -3.38 10.05
CA ALA A 218 21.13 -4.79 10.22
C ALA A 218 22.03 -5.34 9.09
N VAL A 219 21.96 -4.77 7.88
CA VAL A 219 22.69 -5.24 6.70
C VAL A 219 24.20 -5.43 6.94
N PRO A 220 24.97 -4.40 7.40
CA PRO A 220 26.39 -4.58 7.66
C PRO A 220 26.65 -5.60 8.78
N LYS A 221 25.88 -5.56 9.88
CA LYS A 221 26.04 -6.49 11.01
C LYS A 221 25.88 -7.95 10.58
N VAL A 222 24.87 -8.23 9.76
CA VAL A 222 24.62 -9.58 9.25
C VAL A 222 25.70 -9.98 8.26
N ALA A 223 26.18 -9.06 7.41
CA ALA A 223 27.27 -9.36 6.48
C ALA A 223 28.59 -9.69 7.18
N ASP A 224 28.88 -9.05 8.32
CA ASP A 224 30.06 -9.35 9.14
C ASP A 224 29.94 -10.72 9.82
N ALA A 225 28.73 -11.11 10.22
CA ALA A 225 28.47 -12.33 10.98
C ALA A 225 28.14 -13.57 10.12
N VAL A 226 27.64 -13.38 8.90
CA VAL A 226 27.13 -14.45 8.01
C VAL A 226 27.97 -14.48 6.72
N PRO A 227 28.96 -15.39 6.61
CA PRO A 227 29.86 -15.46 5.45
C PRO A 227 29.15 -15.61 4.10
N GLU A 228 27.99 -16.25 4.09
CA GLU A 228 27.17 -16.49 2.90
C GLU A 228 26.42 -15.26 2.41
N PHE A 229 26.33 -14.20 3.22
CA PHE A 229 25.69 -12.93 2.88
C PHE A 229 26.75 -11.83 2.77
N ARG A 230 27.01 -11.37 1.55
CA ARG A 230 27.91 -10.24 1.31
C ARG A 230 27.14 -8.93 1.37
N ALA A 231 27.68 -7.95 2.09
CA ALA A 231 27.11 -6.61 2.13
C ALA A 231 26.98 -6.05 0.69
N PRO A 232 25.80 -5.52 0.31
CA PRO A 232 25.64 -4.83 -0.95
C PRO A 232 26.38 -3.48 -0.92
N ASP A 233 27.01 -3.12 -2.04
CA ASP A 233 27.58 -1.79 -2.22
C ASP A 233 26.43 -0.80 -2.48
N SER A 234 25.99 -0.18 -1.39
CA SER A 234 24.78 0.63 -1.33
C SER A 234 24.91 1.66 -0.23
N ASP A 235 24.48 2.90 -0.48
CA ASP A 235 24.41 3.93 0.54
C ASP A 235 23.24 3.69 1.52
N PRO A 236 23.16 4.41 2.66
CA PRO A 236 22.06 4.24 3.62
C PRO A 236 20.65 4.44 3.04
N LYS A 237 20.47 5.37 2.09
CA LYS A 237 19.17 5.67 1.45
C LYS A 237 18.76 4.52 0.54
N GLN A 238 19.69 4.00 -0.26
CA GLN A 238 19.52 2.83 -1.12
C GLN A 238 19.18 1.58 -0.30
N ARG A 239 19.90 1.33 0.81
CA ARG A 239 19.58 0.22 1.74
C ARG A 239 18.18 0.34 2.32
N ARG A 240 17.81 1.52 2.84
CA ARG A 240 16.46 1.78 3.37
C ARG A 240 15.39 1.50 2.32
N LYS A 241 15.61 1.93 1.07
CA LYS A 241 14.69 1.66 -0.05
C LYS A 241 14.59 0.16 -0.35
N ALA A 242 15.70 -0.56 -0.35
CA ALA A 242 15.72 -2.01 -0.52
C ALA A 242 14.94 -2.74 0.59
N MET A 243 14.98 -2.25 1.83
CA MET A 243 14.20 -2.83 2.93
C MET A 243 12.69 -2.74 2.71
N GLY A 244 12.21 -1.72 1.98
CA GLY A 244 10.82 -1.66 1.54
C GLY A 244 10.40 -2.83 0.64
N VAL A 245 11.33 -3.39 -0.13
CA VAL A 245 11.08 -4.61 -0.93
C VAL A 245 11.05 -5.83 -0.03
N LEU A 246 12.03 -5.97 0.88
CA LEU A 246 12.15 -7.12 1.79
C LEU A 246 11.00 -7.22 2.78
N GLN A 247 10.35 -6.11 3.14
CA GLN A 247 9.12 -6.13 3.94
C GLN A 247 8.00 -6.98 3.31
N ASN A 248 8.05 -7.32 2.02
CA ASN A 248 7.06 -8.22 1.41
C ASN A 248 7.33 -9.72 1.68
N ILE A 249 8.37 -10.06 2.44
CA ILE A 249 8.69 -11.45 2.80
C ILE A 249 7.52 -12.14 3.54
N PRO A 250 6.92 -11.53 4.59
CA PRO A 250 5.72 -12.07 5.24
C PRO A 250 4.48 -12.14 4.33
N TYR A 251 4.48 -11.51 3.15
CA TYR A 251 3.45 -11.65 2.12
C TYR A 251 3.76 -12.74 1.08
N GLY A 252 4.85 -13.46 1.23
CA GLY A 252 5.21 -14.58 0.35
C GLY A 252 6.07 -14.19 -0.84
N ALA A 253 6.66 -12.99 -0.85
CA ALA A 253 7.66 -12.62 -1.85
C ALA A 253 8.86 -13.59 -1.81
N GLY A 254 9.23 -14.13 -2.97
CA GLY A 254 10.34 -15.06 -3.11
C GLY A 254 11.70 -14.35 -3.08
N TYR A 255 12.67 -14.88 -2.33
CA TYR A 255 14.01 -14.30 -2.17
C TYR A 255 14.71 -14.04 -3.51
N GLY A 256 14.67 -15.01 -4.43
CA GLY A 256 15.31 -14.87 -5.74
C GLY A 256 14.68 -13.78 -6.61
N ALA A 257 13.34 -13.64 -6.55
CA ALA A 257 12.62 -12.61 -7.28
C ALA A 257 12.92 -11.20 -6.73
N MET A 258 12.96 -11.05 -5.40
CA MET A 258 13.36 -9.79 -4.75
C MET A 258 14.81 -9.44 -5.07
N ALA A 259 15.74 -10.38 -4.91
CA ALA A 259 17.15 -10.15 -5.20
C ALA A 259 17.37 -9.75 -6.67
N LYS A 260 16.62 -10.37 -7.60
CA LYS A 260 16.61 -9.95 -9.00
C LYS A 260 16.07 -8.53 -9.16
N GLY A 261 14.92 -8.22 -8.55
CA GLY A 261 14.31 -6.88 -8.63
C GLY A 261 15.21 -5.77 -8.08
N LEU A 262 15.97 -6.03 -7.00
CA LEU A 262 16.96 -5.11 -6.46
C LEU A 262 18.14 -4.91 -7.42
N ARG A 263 18.65 -5.99 -8.04
CA ARG A 263 19.76 -5.90 -9.01
C ARG A 263 19.37 -5.28 -10.34
N ASP A 264 18.10 -5.38 -10.74
CA ASP A 264 17.60 -4.78 -11.97
C ASP A 264 17.58 -3.23 -11.89
N ASP A 265 17.80 -2.64 -10.70
CA ASP A 265 17.84 -1.20 -10.45
C ASP A 265 18.95 -0.81 -9.45
N PRO A 266 20.23 -0.85 -9.86
CA PRO A 266 21.35 -0.52 -8.98
C PRO A 266 21.38 0.96 -8.58
N ALA A 267 20.81 1.87 -9.37
CA ALA A 267 20.72 3.28 -9.00
C ALA A 267 19.84 3.48 -7.76
N ALA A 268 18.71 2.78 -7.69
CA ALA A 268 17.77 2.89 -6.58
C ALA A 268 18.22 2.11 -5.33
N TYR A 269 18.90 0.98 -5.51
CA TYR A 269 19.15 0.02 -4.43
C TYR A 269 20.63 -0.23 -4.13
N GLY A 270 21.55 0.21 -4.98
CA GLY A 270 22.96 -0.19 -4.95
C GLY A 270 23.20 -1.55 -5.60
N THR A 271 24.47 -1.97 -5.66
CA THR A 271 24.88 -3.23 -6.31
C THR A 271 25.12 -4.35 -5.29
N GLY A 272 25.36 -5.57 -5.74
CA GLY A 272 25.75 -6.68 -4.87
C GLY A 272 24.63 -7.41 -4.12
N TRP A 273 23.37 -6.97 -4.25
CA TRP A 273 22.22 -7.67 -3.66
C TRP A 273 22.10 -9.12 -4.15
N SER A 274 22.50 -10.03 -3.27
CA SER A 274 22.56 -11.46 -3.52
C SER A 274 22.24 -12.22 -2.23
N ASN A 275 21.94 -13.51 -2.37
CA ASN A 275 21.66 -14.43 -1.26
C ASN A 275 20.78 -13.87 -0.12
N LEU A 276 19.65 -13.22 -0.46
CA LEU A 276 18.69 -12.74 0.53
C LEU A 276 18.14 -13.85 1.44
N ARG A 277 18.26 -15.12 1.03
CA ARG A 277 17.95 -16.27 1.88
C ARG A 277 18.87 -16.31 3.10
N ALA A 278 20.19 -16.23 2.91
CA ALA A 278 21.16 -16.21 4.01
C ALA A 278 20.95 -15.00 4.93
N PHE A 279 20.70 -13.82 4.36
CA PHE A 279 20.38 -12.62 5.15
C PHE A 279 19.23 -12.87 6.13
N ILE A 280 18.15 -13.51 5.69
CA ILE A 280 16.96 -13.73 6.53
C ILE A 280 17.12 -14.95 7.44
N GLU A 281 17.49 -16.09 6.88
CA GLU A 281 17.45 -17.39 7.59
C GLU A 281 18.62 -17.55 8.57
N GLN A 282 19.77 -16.94 8.30
CA GLN A 282 20.95 -16.99 9.18
C GLN A 282 21.10 -15.67 9.96
N GLY A 283 20.85 -14.53 9.31
CA GLY A 283 20.94 -13.22 9.96
C GLY A 283 19.97 -13.00 11.13
N GLN A 284 18.88 -13.76 11.21
CA GLN A 284 17.97 -13.72 12.36
C GLN A 284 18.64 -14.07 13.71
N ALA A 285 19.78 -14.78 13.70
CA ALA A 285 20.56 -15.03 14.92
C ALA A 285 21.37 -13.81 15.39
N HIS A 286 21.50 -12.79 14.55
CA HIS A 286 22.42 -11.67 14.74
C HIS A 286 21.74 -10.29 14.82
N ASP A 287 20.48 -10.18 14.40
CA ASP A 287 19.73 -8.92 14.50
C ASP A 287 18.23 -9.15 14.74
N ALA A 288 17.65 -8.37 15.66
CA ALA A 288 16.26 -8.48 16.06
C ALA A 288 15.28 -8.15 14.93
N TYR A 289 15.58 -7.17 14.08
CA TYR A 289 14.69 -6.80 12.96
C TYR A 289 14.63 -7.91 11.90
N VAL A 290 15.77 -8.54 11.64
CA VAL A 290 15.86 -9.69 10.74
C VAL A 290 15.12 -10.89 11.32
N LYS A 291 15.27 -11.12 12.63
CA LYS A 291 14.51 -12.15 13.36
C LYS A 291 13.00 -11.96 13.25
N ILE A 292 12.51 -10.74 13.45
CA ILE A 292 11.08 -10.42 13.31
C ILE A 292 10.57 -10.80 11.92
N LEU A 293 11.28 -10.43 10.84
CA LEU A 293 10.88 -10.81 9.48
C LEU A 293 10.88 -12.32 9.25
N ALA A 294 11.92 -13.02 9.74
CA ALA A 294 12.04 -14.46 9.59
C ALA A 294 10.93 -15.21 10.34
N ASP A 295 10.68 -14.81 11.59
CA ASP A 295 9.62 -15.38 12.43
C ASP A 295 8.24 -15.14 11.82
N MET A 296 7.94 -13.92 11.36
CA MET A 296 6.66 -13.62 10.69
C MET A 296 6.47 -14.43 9.41
N ARG A 297 7.52 -14.65 8.62
CA ARG A 297 7.44 -15.54 7.45
C ARG A 297 7.13 -16.97 7.86
N ALA A 298 7.79 -17.49 8.89
CA ALA A 298 7.60 -18.87 9.32
C ALA A 298 6.23 -19.09 9.98
N GLU A 299 5.79 -18.12 10.77
CA GLU A 299 4.63 -18.22 11.64
C GLU A 299 3.36 -17.72 10.96
N TRP A 300 3.31 -16.44 10.58
CA TRP A 300 2.14 -15.81 9.97
C TRP A 300 1.86 -16.34 8.57
N LEU A 301 2.83 -16.24 7.67
CA LEU A 301 2.66 -16.71 6.28
C LEU A 301 2.50 -18.23 6.23
N GLY A 302 3.21 -18.95 7.10
CA GLY A 302 3.05 -20.40 7.28
C GLY A 302 1.62 -20.80 7.63
N ALA A 303 1.04 -20.16 8.64
CA ALA A 303 -0.35 -20.39 9.04
C ALA A 303 -1.34 -19.99 7.93
N CYS A 304 -1.13 -18.86 7.25
CA CYS A 304 -1.98 -18.46 6.13
C CYS A 304 -1.99 -19.51 5.01
N ARG A 305 -0.83 -20.06 4.66
CA ARG A 305 -0.72 -21.12 3.64
C ARG A 305 -1.41 -22.40 4.09
N ALA A 306 -1.15 -22.85 5.31
CA ALA A 306 -1.82 -24.01 5.89
C ALA A 306 -3.35 -23.83 5.93
N LEU A 307 -3.83 -22.62 6.23
CA LEU A 307 -5.26 -22.31 6.26
C LEU A 307 -5.90 -22.52 4.89
N VAL A 308 -5.26 -22.00 3.83
CA VAL A 308 -5.74 -22.19 2.45
C VAL A 308 -5.70 -23.66 2.04
N GLU A 309 -4.67 -24.39 2.44
CA GLU A 309 -4.57 -25.84 2.19
C GLU A 309 -5.68 -26.62 2.88
N GLU A 310 -5.94 -26.35 4.17
CA GLU A 310 -7.04 -26.98 4.91
C GLU A 310 -8.41 -26.60 4.35
N ALA A 311 -8.60 -25.34 3.92
CA ALA A 311 -9.80 -24.90 3.23
C ALA A 311 -10.03 -25.71 1.94
N ALA A 312 -8.98 -25.86 1.12
CA ALA A 312 -9.05 -26.60 -0.13
C ALA A 312 -9.33 -28.11 0.08
N LYS A 313 -8.81 -28.71 1.17
CA LYS A 313 -9.10 -30.10 1.54
C LYS A 313 -10.57 -30.31 1.91
N ARG A 314 -11.18 -29.34 2.59
CA ARG A 314 -12.61 -29.39 2.98
C ARG A 314 -13.51 -29.22 1.77
N ASP A 315 -13.24 -28.19 0.98
CA ASP A 315 -13.95 -27.88 -0.25
C ASP A 315 -13.10 -26.91 -1.09
N ALA A 316 -12.50 -27.42 -2.17
CA ALA A 316 -11.70 -26.64 -3.11
C ALA A 316 -12.44 -25.43 -3.71
N TYR A 317 -13.78 -25.48 -3.75
CA TYR A 317 -14.63 -24.42 -4.27
C TYR A 317 -15.03 -23.38 -3.23
N ALA A 318 -15.26 -23.79 -1.98
CA ALA A 318 -15.73 -22.88 -0.93
C ALA A 318 -14.72 -21.77 -0.60
N GLY A 319 -13.42 -22.02 -0.81
CA GLY A 319 -12.38 -21.06 -0.48
C GLY A 319 -12.28 -20.78 1.03
N VAL A 320 -11.79 -19.59 1.38
CA VAL A 320 -11.64 -19.13 2.76
C VAL A 320 -12.75 -18.13 3.05
N SER A 321 -13.60 -18.45 4.05
CA SER A 321 -14.63 -17.54 4.54
C SER A 321 -14.25 -17.00 5.92
N PHE A 322 -14.51 -15.72 6.16
CA PHE A 322 -14.26 -15.08 7.44
C PHE A 322 -15.23 -13.91 7.66
N VAL A 323 -15.28 -13.42 8.90
CA VAL A 323 -16.07 -12.24 9.26
C VAL A 323 -15.16 -11.01 9.22
N ASP A 324 -15.54 -9.99 8.43
CA ASP A 324 -14.81 -8.74 8.34
C ASP A 324 -14.78 -8.08 9.72
N PRO A 325 -13.58 -7.80 10.28
CA PRO A 325 -13.46 -7.28 11.64
C PRO A 325 -14.13 -5.91 11.84
N PHE A 326 -14.29 -5.11 10.78
CA PHE A 326 -14.87 -3.79 10.93
C PHE A 326 -16.39 -3.81 11.11
N ASP A 327 -17.10 -4.57 10.27
CA ASP A 327 -18.56 -4.44 10.14
C ASP A 327 -19.32 -5.76 10.30
N GLY A 328 -18.61 -6.85 10.59
CA GLY A 328 -19.18 -8.17 10.80
C GLY A 328 -19.69 -8.85 9.52
N ALA A 329 -19.40 -8.30 8.33
CA ALA A 329 -19.83 -8.91 7.07
C ALA A 329 -19.06 -10.21 6.80
N VAL A 330 -19.77 -11.24 6.33
CA VAL A 330 -19.10 -12.47 5.89
C VAL A 330 -18.44 -12.24 4.52
N VAL A 331 -17.13 -12.37 4.47
CA VAL A 331 -16.30 -12.29 3.26
C VAL A 331 -15.85 -13.68 2.88
N ARG A 332 -15.77 -13.95 1.57
CA ARG A 332 -15.24 -15.20 1.03
C ARG A 332 -14.22 -14.92 -0.06
N TRP A 333 -13.03 -15.52 0.09
CA TRP A 333 -11.97 -15.48 -0.90
C TRP A 333 -11.80 -16.86 -1.55
N HIS A 334 -11.82 -16.87 -2.88
CA HIS A 334 -11.69 -18.08 -3.67
C HIS A 334 -10.33 -18.11 -4.39
N THR A 335 -9.83 -19.31 -4.62
CA THR A 335 -8.81 -19.49 -5.65
C THR A 335 -9.50 -19.37 -7.00
N ALA A 336 -9.15 -18.35 -7.78
CA ALA A 336 -9.72 -18.16 -9.10
C ALA A 336 -8.94 -18.98 -10.14
N GLY A 337 -9.64 -19.87 -10.85
CA GLY A 337 -9.19 -20.47 -12.10
C GLY A 337 -9.59 -19.59 -13.27
N ARG A 338 -8.72 -19.51 -14.29
CA ARG A 338 -9.11 -18.94 -15.58
C ARG A 338 -9.75 -20.01 -16.43
N ALA A 339 -11.01 -19.83 -16.78
CA ALA A 339 -11.71 -20.66 -17.75
C ALA A 339 -11.88 -19.89 -19.06
N ARG A 340 -11.69 -20.57 -20.18
CA ARG A 340 -12.10 -20.05 -21.48
C ARG A 340 -13.49 -20.62 -21.78
N VAL A 341 -14.45 -19.74 -21.98
CA VAL A 341 -15.83 -20.08 -22.34
C VAL A 341 -16.06 -19.54 -23.74
N GLU A 342 -16.55 -20.38 -24.64
CA GLU A 342 -16.92 -19.96 -25.99
C GLU A 342 -18.34 -19.38 -25.93
N LEU A 343 -18.50 -18.09 -26.26
CA LEU A 343 -19.78 -17.42 -26.38
C LEU A 343 -20.09 -17.25 -27.86
N GLY A 344 -20.61 -18.31 -28.48
CA GLY A 344 -20.69 -18.42 -29.94
C GLY A 344 -19.29 -18.64 -30.55
N SER A 345 -18.86 -17.74 -31.44
CA SER A 345 -17.51 -17.75 -32.03
C SER A 345 -16.49 -16.89 -31.26
N LEU A 346 -16.92 -16.22 -30.19
CA LEU A 346 -16.06 -15.35 -29.39
C LEU A 346 -15.55 -16.07 -28.15
N PRO A 347 -14.23 -16.30 -28.04
CA PRO A 347 -13.66 -16.86 -26.84
C PRO A 347 -13.59 -15.82 -25.72
N LEU A 348 -14.35 -16.04 -24.67
CA LEU A 348 -14.29 -15.25 -23.44
C LEU A 348 -13.35 -15.95 -22.44
N THR A 349 -12.43 -15.21 -21.82
CA THR A 349 -11.70 -15.72 -20.65
C THR A 349 -12.34 -15.16 -19.39
N ILE A 350 -12.88 -16.03 -18.54
CA ILE A 350 -13.45 -15.67 -17.25
C ILE A 350 -12.55 -16.16 -16.11
N SER A 351 -12.56 -15.44 -15.00
CA SER A 351 -12.00 -15.93 -13.73
C SER A 351 -13.15 -16.45 -12.88
N ALA A 352 -13.13 -17.73 -12.51
CA ALA A 352 -14.17 -18.38 -11.71
C ALA A 352 -13.53 -19.17 -10.56
N PRO A 353 -14.22 -19.43 -9.44
CA PRO A 353 -13.68 -20.28 -8.39
C PRO A 353 -13.26 -21.66 -8.92
N LEU A 354 -12.14 -22.19 -8.42
CA LEU A 354 -11.71 -23.56 -8.75
C LEU A 354 -12.64 -24.61 -8.12
N GLY A 355 -12.85 -25.73 -8.80
CA GLY A 355 -13.71 -26.83 -8.32
C GLY A 355 -15.13 -26.81 -8.90
N LYS A 356 -15.90 -27.88 -8.67
CA LYS A 356 -17.32 -27.92 -9.04
C LYS A 356 -18.14 -27.36 -7.87
N PRO A 357 -19.09 -26.43 -8.11
CA PRO A 357 -20.01 -26.01 -7.06
C PRO A 357 -20.76 -27.22 -6.48
N ARG A 358 -20.96 -27.23 -5.16
CA ARG A 358 -21.98 -28.09 -4.53
C ARG A 358 -23.34 -27.44 -4.80
N GLY A 359 -23.98 -27.84 -5.90
CA GLY A 359 -25.24 -27.25 -6.40
C GLY A 359 -25.06 -26.55 -7.76
N SER A 360 -26.16 -26.07 -8.36
CA SER A 360 -26.18 -25.47 -9.70
C SER A 360 -25.74 -24.01 -9.77
N GLU A 361 -25.30 -23.38 -8.67
CA GLU A 361 -25.02 -21.94 -8.63
C GLU A 361 -23.52 -21.61 -8.59
N TYR A 362 -23.09 -20.82 -9.58
CA TYR A 362 -21.79 -20.16 -9.60
C TYR A 362 -21.92 -18.73 -9.06
N PRO A 363 -21.20 -18.33 -8.00
CA PRO A 363 -20.96 -16.93 -7.73
C PRO A 363 -19.90 -16.46 -8.73
N VAL A 364 -20.34 -15.95 -9.88
CA VAL A 364 -19.43 -15.39 -10.88
C VAL A 364 -18.93 -14.05 -10.37
N ASN A 365 -17.63 -13.94 -10.10
CA ASN A 365 -16.99 -12.68 -9.76
C ASN A 365 -16.40 -12.05 -11.05
N TYR A 366 -17.12 -11.09 -11.63
CA TYR A 366 -16.70 -10.40 -12.86
C TYR A 366 -15.69 -9.29 -12.53
N PHE A 367 -14.43 -9.49 -12.90
CA PHE A 367 -13.49 -8.40 -13.15
C PHE A 367 -12.74 -8.70 -14.46
N GLY A 368 -13.21 -8.11 -15.56
CA GLY A 368 -12.53 -8.18 -16.85
C GLY A 368 -11.54 -7.03 -17.01
N VAL A 369 -10.29 -7.34 -17.36
CA VAL A 369 -9.45 -6.69 -18.40
C VAL A 369 -8.32 -7.69 -18.78
N GLU A 370 -8.06 -7.85 -20.08
CA GLU A 370 -7.06 -8.75 -20.68
C GLU A 370 -5.58 -8.35 -20.48
N ARG A 371 -4.68 -9.34 -20.56
CA ARG A 371 -3.51 -9.31 -21.47
C ARG A 371 -3.20 -10.71 -22.00
N PRO A 372 -2.85 -10.88 -23.28
CA PRO A 372 -2.46 -12.18 -23.84
C PRO A 372 -1.06 -12.55 -23.34
N VAL A 373 -0.95 -13.56 -22.48
CA VAL A 373 0.35 -14.16 -22.16
C VAL A 373 0.65 -15.20 -23.23
N GLY A 374 1.70 -14.93 -24.01
CA GLY A 374 2.19 -15.81 -25.06
C GLY A 374 2.35 -17.25 -24.57
N ARG A 375 1.96 -18.20 -25.42
CA ARG A 375 2.10 -19.64 -25.21
C ARG A 375 3.58 -20.00 -25.01
N ASP A 376 4.01 -20.24 -23.77
CA ASP A 376 5.22 -21.03 -23.56
C ASP A 376 4.87 -22.52 -23.72
N ARG A 377 5.21 -23.07 -24.89
CA ARG A 377 5.00 -24.48 -25.26
C ARG A 377 6.04 -25.43 -24.65
N ARG A 378 7.06 -24.95 -23.92
CA ARG A 378 8.26 -25.76 -23.62
C ARG A 378 8.30 -26.47 -22.27
N THR A 379 7.41 -26.19 -21.31
CA THR A 379 7.43 -26.90 -20.02
C THR A 379 6.15 -27.70 -19.79
N ARG A 380 6.12 -28.92 -20.34
CA ARG A 380 5.11 -29.97 -20.06
C ARG A 380 5.44 -30.82 -18.84
N THR A 381 6.47 -30.48 -18.08
CA THR A 381 6.85 -31.18 -16.85
C THR A 381 6.10 -30.57 -15.64
N PRO A 382 5.43 -31.37 -14.80
CA PRO A 382 4.92 -30.89 -13.52
C PRO A 382 6.09 -30.34 -12.71
N LYS A 383 5.97 -29.10 -12.20
CA LYS A 383 6.92 -28.62 -11.19
C LYS A 383 6.60 -29.33 -9.89
N LEU A 384 7.55 -30.11 -9.40
CA LEU A 384 7.56 -30.59 -8.02
C LEU A 384 7.70 -29.37 -7.10
N HIS A 385 6.85 -29.30 -6.07
CA HIS A 385 7.11 -28.41 -4.94
C HIS A 385 8.36 -28.91 -4.18
N GLU A 386 9.06 -28.02 -3.46
CA GLU A 386 10.22 -28.38 -2.62
C GLU A 386 9.88 -29.49 -1.57
N ASN A 387 8.59 -29.73 -1.30
CA ASN A 387 8.09 -30.78 -0.40
C ASN A 387 7.70 -32.10 -1.11
N GLY A 388 8.01 -32.29 -2.40
CA GLY A 388 7.79 -33.55 -3.11
C GLY A 388 6.38 -33.81 -3.63
N THR A 389 5.45 -32.84 -3.51
CA THR A 389 4.07 -33.01 -4.01
C THR A 389 3.95 -32.65 -5.50
N THR A 390 3.23 -33.48 -6.27
CA THR A 390 2.89 -33.27 -7.68
C THR A 390 1.45 -32.78 -7.84
N VAL A 391 1.26 -31.67 -8.58
CA VAL A 391 -0.07 -31.16 -8.94
C VAL A 391 -0.47 -31.69 -10.33
N PRO A 392 -1.70 -32.20 -10.54
CA PRO A 392 -2.15 -32.74 -11.83
C PRO A 392 -2.06 -31.74 -12.99
N LEU A 393 -1.68 -32.23 -14.18
CA LEU A 393 -1.63 -31.44 -15.42
C LEU A 393 -3.03 -30.90 -15.76
N GLY A 394 -3.16 -29.56 -15.85
CA GLY A 394 -4.44 -28.86 -16.14
C GLY A 394 -4.90 -27.96 -15.00
N TRP A 395 -4.40 -28.20 -13.79
CA TRP A 395 -4.62 -27.38 -12.61
C TRP A 395 -3.40 -26.49 -12.41
N ARG A 396 -3.16 -25.56 -13.34
CA ARG A 396 -2.13 -24.53 -13.11
C ARG A 396 -2.67 -23.56 -12.06
N LEU A 397 -2.41 -23.87 -10.79
CA LEU A 397 -2.13 -22.87 -9.77
C LEU A 397 -1.06 -21.96 -10.38
N ASP A 398 -1.43 -20.74 -10.77
CA ASP A 398 -0.40 -19.84 -11.26
C ASP A 398 0.59 -19.59 -10.11
N ALA A 399 1.88 -19.58 -10.44
CA ALA A 399 2.93 -19.35 -9.45
C ALA A 399 2.96 -17.88 -8.95
N LYS A 400 1.89 -17.09 -9.19
CA LYS A 400 1.83 -15.65 -8.96
C LYS A 400 0.51 -15.14 -8.36
N GLY A 401 -0.54 -15.97 -8.23
CA GLY A 401 -1.89 -15.55 -7.80
C GLY A 401 -2.68 -16.63 -7.04
N SER A 402 -2.01 -17.68 -6.54
CA SER A 402 -2.67 -18.66 -5.67
C SER A 402 -3.15 -17.98 -4.38
N LEU A 403 -4.36 -18.36 -3.92
CA LEU A 403 -4.93 -17.85 -2.66
C LEU A 403 -3.97 -18.02 -1.48
N SER A 404 -3.11 -19.03 -1.50
CA SER A 404 -2.08 -19.29 -0.48
C SER A 404 -1.01 -18.19 -0.36
N ASN A 405 -0.76 -17.41 -1.42
CA ASN A 405 0.13 -16.24 -1.37
C ASN A 405 -0.65 -14.92 -1.26
N MET A 406 -1.96 -14.94 -1.52
CA MET A 406 -2.81 -13.75 -1.43
C MET A 406 -3.48 -13.59 -0.06
N LEU A 407 -3.69 -14.66 0.69
CA LEU A 407 -4.40 -14.60 1.97
C LEU A 407 -3.70 -13.66 2.95
N ALA A 408 -2.38 -13.81 3.13
CA ALA A 408 -1.59 -12.97 4.04
C ALA A 408 -1.69 -11.47 3.70
N PRO A 409 -1.38 -11.00 2.47
CA PRO A 409 -1.54 -9.58 2.12
C PRO A 409 -2.99 -9.10 2.18
N CYS A 410 -3.95 -9.87 1.65
CA CYS A 410 -5.36 -9.46 1.67
C CYS A 410 -5.93 -9.31 3.09
N LEU A 411 -5.50 -10.18 4.02
CA LEU A 411 -5.92 -10.12 5.41
C LEU A 411 -5.32 -8.92 6.13
N ILE A 412 -4.03 -8.64 5.95
CA ILE A 412 -3.43 -7.44 6.54
C ILE A 412 -4.05 -6.16 5.96
N HIS A 413 -4.27 -6.07 4.64
CA HIS A 413 -4.99 -4.92 4.06
C HIS A 413 -6.45 -4.81 4.51
N THR A 414 -7.08 -5.93 4.86
CA THR A 414 -8.40 -5.92 5.48
C THR A 414 -8.36 -5.34 6.89
N LEU A 415 -7.35 -5.69 7.67
CA LEU A 415 -7.18 -5.19 9.03
C LEU A 415 -6.77 -3.72 9.07
N ASP A 416 -5.92 -3.30 8.14
CA ASP A 416 -5.57 -1.90 7.91
C ASP A 416 -6.81 -1.07 7.55
N ALA A 417 -7.61 -1.54 6.59
CA ALA A 417 -8.88 -0.90 6.25
C ALA A 417 -9.90 -0.91 7.41
N ALA A 418 -9.89 -1.94 8.26
CA ALA A 418 -10.74 -1.99 9.45
C ALA A 418 -10.34 -0.94 10.48
N PHE A 419 -9.03 -0.76 10.70
CA PHE A 419 -8.51 0.27 11.58
C PHE A 419 -8.90 1.66 11.08
N ALA A 420 -8.67 1.94 9.79
CA ALA A 420 -9.10 3.17 9.16
C ALA A 420 -10.62 3.41 9.31
N GLY A 421 -11.42 2.35 9.20
CA GLY A 421 -12.86 2.39 9.46
C GLY A 421 -13.19 2.86 10.88
N CYS A 422 -12.48 2.36 11.91
CA CYS A 422 -12.65 2.80 13.30
C CYS A 422 -12.31 4.29 13.47
N VAL A 423 -11.20 4.75 12.87
CA VAL A 423 -10.80 6.17 12.90
C VAL A 423 -11.89 7.04 12.26
N ILE A 424 -12.42 6.65 11.10
CA ILE A 424 -13.52 7.37 10.41
C ILE A 424 -14.76 7.52 11.31
N GLU A 425 -15.16 6.46 12.01
CA GLU A 425 -16.31 6.52 12.93
C GLU A 425 -16.04 7.42 14.13
N LEU A 426 -14.81 7.40 14.65
CA LEU A 426 -14.36 8.22 15.77
C LEU A 426 -14.22 9.71 15.43
N LEU A 427 -13.75 10.04 14.22
CA LEU A 427 -13.74 11.41 13.69
C LEU A 427 -15.17 11.95 13.58
N ALA A 428 -16.06 11.17 12.98
CA ALA A 428 -17.47 11.54 12.83
C ALA A 428 -18.16 11.73 14.19
N ALA A 429 -17.86 10.87 15.18
CA ALA A 429 -18.39 10.96 16.54
C ALA A 429 -17.89 12.23 17.28
N ARG A 430 -16.66 12.68 17.01
CA ARG A 430 -16.08 13.93 17.53
C ARG A 430 -16.49 15.17 16.74
N GLY A 431 -17.36 15.04 15.74
CA GLY A 431 -17.84 16.16 14.96
C GLY A 431 -16.93 16.58 13.79
N LEU A 432 -15.74 15.98 13.65
CA LEU A 432 -14.88 16.24 12.49
C LEU A 432 -15.43 15.51 11.26
N ARG A 433 -16.06 16.28 10.37
CA ARG A 433 -16.68 15.79 9.13
C ARG A 433 -15.92 16.18 7.87
N ASP A 434 -14.96 17.09 8.04
CA ASP A 434 -14.16 17.65 6.97
C ASP A 434 -12.82 16.92 6.92
N PHE A 435 -12.81 15.71 6.37
CA PHE A 435 -11.59 14.95 6.20
C PHE A 435 -11.62 14.12 4.91
N ALA A 436 -10.46 13.64 4.52
CA ALA A 436 -10.29 12.63 3.51
C ALA A 436 -9.30 11.56 3.94
N ILE A 437 -9.35 10.45 3.24
CA ILE A 437 -8.46 9.32 3.42
C ILE A 437 -7.98 8.81 2.07
N VAL A 438 -6.69 8.55 1.99
CA VAL A 438 -6.01 7.87 0.88
C VAL A 438 -5.25 6.70 1.49
N HIS A 439 -5.82 5.49 1.40
CA HIS A 439 -5.29 4.31 2.09
C HIS A 439 -5.21 4.52 3.61
N ASP A 440 -4.01 4.55 4.16
CA ASP A 440 -3.64 4.77 5.57
C ASP A 440 -3.38 6.25 5.90
N CYS A 441 -3.39 7.14 4.91
CA CYS A 441 -3.16 8.57 5.09
C CYS A 441 -4.46 9.34 5.26
N PHE A 442 -4.63 9.96 6.42
CA PHE A 442 -5.75 10.84 6.78
C PHE A 442 -5.40 12.29 6.54
N LEU A 443 -6.33 13.03 5.94
CA LEU A 443 -6.18 14.43 5.56
C LEU A 443 -7.27 15.24 6.26
N VAL A 444 -6.89 16.20 7.10
CA VAL A 444 -7.79 17.08 7.87
C VAL A 444 -7.36 18.55 7.68
N PRO A 445 -8.21 19.54 7.98
CA PRO A 445 -7.79 20.93 8.10
C PRO A 445 -6.52 21.07 8.95
N ALA A 446 -5.58 21.89 8.51
CA ALA A 446 -4.37 22.22 9.28
C ALA A 446 -4.66 23.27 10.36
N ASP A 447 -5.60 22.97 11.24
CA ASP A 447 -5.85 23.71 12.48
C ASP A 447 -5.66 22.78 13.69
N ASP A 448 -5.40 23.39 14.86
CA ASP A 448 -5.05 22.68 16.09
C ASP A 448 -6.18 21.72 16.51
N ASP A 449 -7.44 22.19 16.46
CA ASP A 449 -8.61 21.40 16.85
C ASP A 449 -8.77 20.13 15.98
N ALA A 450 -8.71 20.27 14.65
CA ALA A 450 -8.87 19.15 13.73
C ALA A 450 -7.70 18.14 13.82
N THR A 451 -6.49 18.66 14.03
CA THR A 451 -5.28 17.84 14.21
C THR A 451 -5.36 17.04 15.52
N ASP A 452 -5.74 17.68 16.62
CA ASP A 452 -5.91 17.04 17.92
C ASP A 452 -7.03 16.00 17.89
N ILE A 453 -8.16 16.32 17.26
CA ILE A 453 -9.27 15.37 17.07
C ILE A 453 -8.79 14.15 16.27
N LEU A 454 -7.99 14.34 15.21
CA LEU A 454 -7.43 13.24 14.44
C LEU A 454 -6.50 12.37 15.28
N HIS A 455 -5.58 12.98 16.02
CA HIS A 455 -4.63 12.25 16.87
C HIS A 455 -5.36 11.42 17.93
N GLN A 456 -6.33 12.02 18.62
CA GLN A 456 -7.17 11.31 19.60
C GLN A 456 -7.99 10.19 18.95
N ALA A 457 -8.57 10.42 17.78
CA ALA A 457 -9.33 9.40 17.07
C ALA A 457 -8.46 8.19 16.66
N ILE A 458 -7.20 8.43 16.30
CA ILE A 458 -6.23 7.38 15.96
C ILE A 458 -5.85 6.56 17.19
N THR A 459 -5.51 7.23 18.30
CA THR A 459 -5.22 6.57 19.57
C THR A 459 -6.41 5.73 20.04
N ASP A 460 -7.61 6.31 20.03
CA ASP A 460 -8.82 5.64 20.52
C ASP A 460 -9.33 4.54 19.58
N ALA A 461 -8.93 4.55 18.30
CA ALA A 461 -9.25 3.49 17.34
C ALA A 461 -8.55 2.16 17.66
N GLY A 462 -7.42 2.19 18.38
CA GLY A 462 -6.65 1.00 18.75
C GLY A 462 -7.49 -0.02 19.51
N ARG A 463 -8.35 0.44 20.43
CA ARG A 463 -9.22 -0.42 21.25
C ARG A 463 -10.30 -1.16 20.44
N PRO A 464 -11.26 -0.49 19.76
CA PRO A 464 -12.33 -1.18 19.03
C PRO A 464 -11.76 -2.07 17.91
N TRP A 465 -10.69 -1.62 17.25
CA TRP A 465 -9.99 -2.43 16.26
C TRP A 465 -9.39 -3.71 16.89
N PHE A 466 -8.67 -3.60 18.00
CA PHE A 466 -8.05 -4.75 18.65
C PHE A 466 -9.10 -5.77 19.15
N LEU A 467 -10.22 -5.30 19.70
CA LEU A 467 -11.32 -6.16 20.12
C LEU A 467 -11.98 -6.90 18.95
N SER A 468 -11.98 -6.30 17.75
CA SER A 468 -12.52 -6.93 16.55
C SER A 468 -11.70 -8.11 16.02
N LEU A 469 -10.44 -8.25 16.45
CA LEU A 469 -9.54 -9.31 15.98
C LEU A 469 -10.01 -10.73 16.36
N HIS A 470 -10.98 -10.88 17.28
CA HIS A 470 -11.60 -12.17 17.57
C HIS A 470 -12.11 -12.88 16.31
N HIS A 471 -12.64 -12.13 15.34
CA HIS A 471 -13.08 -12.68 14.05
C HIS A 471 -11.96 -13.33 13.24
N VAL A 472 -10.72 -12.81 13.34
CA VAL A 472 -9.55 -13.39 12.70
C VAL A 472 -9.17 -14.70 13.39
N TYR A 473 -9.15 -14.72 14.72
CA TYR A 473 -8.85 -15.94 15.47
C TYR A 473 -9.92 -17.01 15.29
N ASP A 474 -11.20 -16.63 15.19
CA ASP A 474 -12.30 -17.56 14.87
C ASP A 474 -12.12 -18.20 13.50
N MET A 475 -11.71 -17.42 12.48
CA MET A 475 -11.36 -17.95 11.17
C MET A 475 -10.20 -18.94 11.27
N PHE A 476 -9.07 -18.54 11.88
CA PHE A 476 -7.91 -19.41 11.98
C PHE A 476 -8.22 -20.70 12.75
N ASP A 477 -8.95 -20.62 13.87
CA ASP A 477 -9.32 -21.81 14.65
C ASP A 477 -10.29 -22.71 13.89
N ALA A 478 -11.26 -22.13 13.18
CA ALA A 478 -12.19 -22.88 12.34
C ALA A 478 -11.46 -23.73 11.29
N TYR A 479 -10.41 -23.20 10.66
CA TYR A 479 -9.65 -23.92 9.62
C TYR A 479 -8.48 -24.76 10.16
N LEU A 480 -7.75 -24.25 11.16
CA LEU A 480 -6.49 -24.81 11.65
C LEU A 480 -6.55 -25.41 13.06
N GLY A 481 -7.68 -25.38 13.77
CA GLY A 481 -7.74 -25.82 15.17
C GLY A 481 -7.22 -27.25 15.40
N LYS A 482 -7.32 -28.14 14.41
CA LYS A 482 -6.77 -29.51 14.46
C LYS A 482 -5.48 -29.70 13.65
N HIS A 483 -4.94 -28.65 13.05
CA HIS A 483 -3.73 -28.73 12.25
C HIS A 483 -2.51 -29.02 13.17
N PRO A 484 -1.66 -30.02 12.84
CA PRO A 484 -0.63 -30.52 13.77
C PRO A 484 0.42 -29.47 14.15
N VAL A 485 0.76 -28.56 13.24
CA VAL A 485 1.76 -27.51 13.49
C VAL A 485 1.11 -26.19 13.95
N TYR A 486 0.18 -25.64 13.16
CA TYR A 486 -0.36 -24.31 13.41
C TYR A 486 -1.57 -24.24 14.36
N GLY A 487 -2.24 -25.37 14.66
CA GLY A 487 -3.43 -25.35 15.52
C GLY A 487 -3.13 -24.87 16.94
N GLU A 488 -2.02 -25.33 17.52
CA GLU A 488 -1.58 -24.87 18.83
C GLU A 488 -1.14 -23.40 18.80
N ARG A 489 -0.38 -22.99 17.78
CA ARG A 489 0.09 -21.61 17.63
C ARG A 489 -1.08 -20.62 17.55
N VAL A 490 -2.09 -20.90 16.73
CA VAL A 490 -3.29 -20.06 16.63
C VAL A 490 -4.01 -19.93 17.97
N ARG A 491 -4.11 -21.02 18.75
CA ARG A 491 -4.69 -20.97 20.09
C ARG A 491 -3.87 -20.11 21.04
N GLN A 492 -2.54 -20.18 20.96
CA GLN A 492 -1.64 -19.31 21.73
C GLN A 492 -1.85 -17.84 21.35
N TRP A 493 -1.93 -17.50 20.06
CA TRP A 493 -2.22 -16.13 19.61
C TRP A 493 -3.56 -15.63 20.17
N ARG A 494 -4.61 -16.47 20.06
CA ARG A 494 -5.94 -16.16 20.61
C ARG A 494 -5.89 -15.96 22.12
N GLN A 495 -5.13 -16.78 22.84
CA GLN A 495 -4.96 -16.67 24.28
C GLN A 495 -4.26 -15.36 24.66
N SER A 496 -3.16 -15.01 23.98
CA SER A 496 -2.45 -13.74 24.19
C SER A 496 -3.34 -12.53 23.90
N TRP A 497 -4.08 -12.57 22.79
CA TRP A 497 -5.07 -11.54 22.47
C TRP A 497 -6.16 -11.43 23.54
N LYS A 498 -6.69 -12.55 24.02
CA LYS A 498 -7.73 -12.57 25.04
C LYS A 498 -7.22 -12.00 26.36
N GLN A 499 -6.03 -12.40 26.80
CA GLN A 499 -5.40 -11.87 28.01
C GLN A 499 -5.24 -10.35 27.95
N ARG A 500 -4.75 -9.82 26.81
CA ARG A 500 -4.60 -8.37 26.60
C ARG A 500 -5.95 -7.65 26.54
N SER A 501 -6.94 -8.26 25.87
CA SER A 501 -8.30 -7.71 25.78
C SER A 501 -9.00 -7.64 27.14
N ASP A 502 -8.85 -8.69 27.94
CA ASP A 502 -9.44 -8.81 29.28
C ASP A 502 -8.77 -7.84 30.28
N ALA A 503 -7.47 -7.55 30.12
CA ALA A 503 -6.76 -6.56 30.94
C ALA A 503 -7.30 -5.13 30.74
N GLY A 504 -7.77 -4.81 29.54
CA GLY A 504 -8.57 -3.61 29.26
C GLY A 504 -7.84 -2.26 29.30
N ASN A 505 -6.52 -2.25 29.51
CA ASN A 505 -5.70 -1.04 29.69
C ASN A 505 -4.45 -0.98 28.79
N ASP A 506 -4.27 -1.96 27.90
CA ASP A 506 -3.13 -2.07 27.00
C ASP A 506 -3.63 -2.28 25.56
N TRP A 507 -3.83 -1.19 24.82
CA TRP A 507 -4.27 -1.20 23.43
C TRP A 507 -3.11 -0.94 22.47
N PRO A 508 -3.13 -1.47 21.24
CA PRO A 508 -2.09 -1.20 20.26
C PRO A 508 -2.03 0.29 19.92
N GLU A 509 -0.81 0.86 19.95
CA GLU A 509 -0.57 2.27 19.62
C GLU A 509 0.03 2.37 18.21
N PHE A 510 -0.72 2.99 17.30
CA PHE A 510 -0.28 3.17 15.92
C PHE A 510 0.45 4.50 15.74
N HIS A 511 1.63 4.43 15.14
CA HIS A 511 2.42 5.63 14.88
C HIS A 511 1.77 6.51 13.86
N LEU A 512 1.65 7.78 14.23
CA LEU A 512 1.29 8.85 13.34
C LEU A 512 2.56 9.41 12.72
N LYS A 513 2.66 9.30 11.39
CA LYS A 513 3.71 9.94 10.62
C LYS A 513 3.10 11.11 9.85
N PRO A 514 3.46 12.35 10.16
CA PRO A 514 3.05 13.48 9.34
C PRO A 514 3.57 13.29 7.89
N GLU A 515 2.67 13.18 6.91
CA GLU A 515 3.00 12.88 5.51
C GLU A 515 2.84 14.09 4.59
N THR A 516 1.89 14.97 4.88
CA THR A 516 1.73 16.25 4.16
C THR A 516 1.94 17.42 5.10
N THR A 517 3.00 17.35 5.92
CA THR A 517 3.55 18.51 6.63
C THR A 517 3.48 19.67 5.65
N GLN A 518 2.58 20.62 5.85
CA GLN A 518 3.02 21.95 6.20
C GLN A 518 3.47 21.82 7.65
N ALA A 519 4.75 21.50 7.85
CA ALA A 519 5.33 21.57 9.18
C ALA A 519 5.90 22.98 9.30
N TRP A 520 5.27 23.78 10.15
CA TRP A 520 5.78 25.07 10.54
C TRP A 520 7.00 24.83 11.43
N LYS A 521 8.21 24.91 10.87
CA LYS A 521 9.41 25.05 11.70
C LYS A 521 9.58 26.53 11.97
N ILE A 522 9.34 26.92 13.22
CA ILE A 522 9.66 28.25 13.73
C ILE A 522 11.07 28.15 14.29
N GLU A 523 12.05 28.60 13.52
CA GLU A 523 13.42 28.74 14.00
C GLU A 523 13.61 30.15 14.56
N PRO A 524 14.19 30.30 15.77
CA PRO A 524 14.67 31.60 16.24
C PRO A 524 15.68 32.17 15.24
N ALA A 525 15.56 33.46 14.91
CA ALA A 525 16.44 34.12 13.94
C ALA A 525 17.93 34.08 14.29
#